data_AF-A0A2V4D051-F1
#
_entry.id   AF-A0A2V4D051-F1
#
_cell.length_a   1.000
_cell.length_b   1.000
_cell.length_c   1.000
_cell.angle_alpha   90.00
_cell.angle_beta   90.00
_cell.angle_gamma   90.00
#
_symmetry.space_group_name_H-M   'P 1'
#
loop_
_entity.id
_entity.type
_entity.pdbx_description
1 polymer ?
#
loop_
_entity_poly.entity_id
_entity_poly.type
_entity_poly.pdbx_seq_one_letter_code
_entity_poly.pdbx_strand_id
1 'polypeptide(L)'
;MALNDETEESIRKSKDLLDRLKRIDKFNRKHKVIPARDAEQVVSEMYGLADSVKETQNPKNQDELISSELKRRMHGEAAYLEQQLSGRLYDFDTVIDLYGIPKGDIDSLKPWLEQNKDRTQEAIERLFHSKYIEGFELPLASDRPSVKRQAEELAETHIQKYHETLGKFIQGMINVGEFMKDIEAVPTDENRPYFSSTTNTIAIGISNICYSTKDRTLHIRDRELIRLYGHEGMGHALNFVVTRSNGLPHFLTEDSSLTEATAESVAQHYEKILLEDLKKSPETQKKLGIEHKFGDMYQEAKDTEQLEDYGRRLFQYAISVLGDKELGESPDPETLTRKTQIINDLAIDPHYASNFVQNHRLDFDSEGNLPSGLVSELRYCARPVSRAIEEFSKRGIEYIGDGRNTIDSTLLSGFWTPIGFVDNARLVAEENSRD
;
A
#
# COMPACT_ATOMS: atom_id res chain seq x y z
N MET A 1 -22.59 16.91 -6.02
CA MET A 1 -22.99 15.90 -7.03
C MET A 1 -24.36 15.38 -6.62
N ALA A 2 -25.34 15.35 -7.54
CA ALA A 2 -26.68 14.84 -7.22
C ALA A 2 -26.68 13.32 -7.45
N LEU A 3 -26.84 12.54 -6.38
CA LEU A 3 -27.05 11.09 -6.44
C LEU A 3 -28.54 10.81 -6.57
N ASN A 4 -28.90 9.61 -7.03
CA ASN A 4 -30.31 9.21 -7.02
C ASN A 4 -30.78 8.87 -5.59
N ASP A 5 -32.08 9.05 -5.32
CA ASP A 5 -32.67 8.86 -3.98
C ASP A 5 -32.42 7.45 -3.40
N GLU A 6 -32.37 6.42 -4.26
CA GLU A 6 -32.12 5.02 -3.86
C GLU A 6 -30.67 4.81 -3.38
N THR A 7 -29.71 5.47 -4.03
CA THR A 7 -28.28 5.44 -3.70
C THR A 7 -28.03 6.22 -2.42
N GLU A 8 -28.64 7.40 -2.25
CA GLU A 8 -28.56 8.17 -1.00
C GLU A 8 -29.09 7.37 0.19
N GLU A 9 -30.23 6.68 0.03
CA GLU A 9 -30.79 5.83 1.09
C GLU A 9 -29.87 4.66 1.43
N SER A 10 -29.27 4.02 0.44
CA SER A 10 -28.32 2.93 0.64
C SER A 10 -27.05 3.39 1.36
N ILE A 11 -26.53 4.57 1.01
CA ILE A 11 -25.39 5.21 1.69
C ILE A 11 -25.70 5.47 3.17
N ARG A 12 -26.92 5.94 3.46
CA ARG A 12 -27.34 6.19 4.84
C ARG A 12 -27.39 4.90 5.65
N LYS A 13 -27.90 3.82 5.09
CA LYS A 13 -27.95 2.49 5.73
C LYS A 13 -26.55 1.91 5.94
N SER A 14 -25.67 2.04 4.94
CA SER A 14 -24.30 1.51 5.02
C SER A 14 -23.50 2.17 6.15
N LYS A 15 -23.75 3.46 6.42
CA LYS A 15 -23.10 4.16 7.54
C LYS A 15 -23.38 3.50 8.89
N ASP A 16 -24.64 3.19 9.20
CA ASP A 16 -24.99 2.55 10.49
C ASP A 16 -24.33 1.17 10.65
N LEU A 17 -24.29 0.39 9.57
CA LEU A 17 -23.65 -0.92 9.54
C LEU A 17 -22.14 -0.81 9.77
N LEU A 18 -21.46 0.13 9.13
CA LEU A 18 -20.03 0.36 9.34
C LEU A 18 -19.71 0.89 10.74
N ASP A 19 -20.56 1.74 11.31
CA ASP A 19 -20.42 2.21 12.69
C ASP A 19 -20.62 1.07 13.71
N ARG A 20 -21.48 0.09 13.39
CA ARG A 20 -21.61 -1.15 14.19
C ARG A 20 -20.39 -2.06 14.04
N LEU A 21 -19.89 -2.26 12.83
CA LEU A 21 -18.67 -3.04 12.58
C LEU A 21 -17.48 -2.46 13.34
N LYS A 22 -17.26 -1.15 13.30
CA LYS A 22 -16.20 -0.48 14.09
C LYS A 22 -16.32 -0.71 15.59
N ARG A 23 -17.54 -0.75 16.12
CA ARG A 23 -17.79 -1.06 17.54
C ARG A 23 -17.42 -2.51 17.87
N ILE A 24 -17.75 -3.44 16.98
CA ILE A 24 -17.35 -4.85 17.07
C ILE A 24 -15.81 -4.95 17.08
N ASP A 25 -15.13 -4.29 16.16
CA ASP A 25 -13.66 -4.29 16.08
C ASP A 25 -13.02 -3.69 17.32
N LYS A 26 -13.52 -2.56 17.80
CA LYS A 26 -13.04 -1.92 19.04
C LYS A 26 -13.22 -2.85 20.24
N PHE A 27 -14.34 -3.56 20.33
CA PHE A 27 -14.58 -4.55 21.38
C PHE A 27 -13.60 -5.72 21.26
N ASN A 28 -13.43 -6.29 20.06
CA ASN A 28 -12.51 -7.38 19.81
C ASN A 28 -11.06 -7.00 20.14
N ARG A 29 -10.58 -5.82 19.70
CA ARG A 29 -9.22 -5.34 20.01
C ARG A 29 -8.96 -5.26 21.52
N LYS A 30 -9.97 -4.81 22.28
CA LYS A 30 -9.89 -4.62 23.75
C LYS A 30 -10.02 -5.93 24.54
N HIS A 31 -10.93 -6.81 24.13
CA HIS A 31 -11.30 -8.00 24.89
C HIS A 31 -10.83 -9.32 24.28
N LYS A 32 -10.24 -9.28 23.08
CA LYS A 32 -9.76 -10.43 22.29
C LYS A 32 -10.83 -11.48 22.03
N VAL A 33 -12.08 -11.03 21.86
CA VAL A 33 -13.24 -11.87 21.55
C VAL A 33 -14.24 -11.07 20.71
N ILE A 34 -14.82 -11.71 19.71
CA ILE A 34 -15.84 -11.12 18.84
C ILE A 34 -17.23 -11.36 19.46
N PRO A 35 -18.10 -10.34 19.60
CA PRO A 35 -19.49 -10.51 20.01
C PRO A 35 -20.30 -11.20 18.90
N ALA A 36 -20.25 -12.53 18.87
CA ALA A 36 -20.76 -13.34 17.75
C ALA A 36 -22.20 -13.00 17.31
N ARG A 37 -23.14 -12.82 18.25
CA ARG A 37 -24.54 -12.48 17.90
C ARG A 37 -24.67 -11.15 17.17
N ASP A 38 -23.97 -10.12 17.65
CA ASP A 38 -23.99 -8.81 17.01
C ASP A 38 -23.28 -8.86 15.65
N ALA A 39 -22.20 -9.62 15.55
CA ALA A 39 -21.45 -9.81 14.32
C ALA A 39 -22.27 -10.55 13.25
N GLU A 40 -22.90 -11.68 13.59
CA GLU A 40 -23.80 -12.43 12.68
C GLU A 40 -24.95 -11.55 12.18
N GLN A 41 -25.51 -10.71 13.05
CA GLN A 41 -26.57 -9.78 12.65
C GLN A 41 -26.04 -8.74 11.66
N VAL A 42 -24.86 -8.14 11.91
CA VAL A 42 -24.25 -7.17 11.00
C VAL A 42 -23.93 -7.82 9.64
N VAL A 43 -23.39 -9.03 9.62
CA VAL A 43 -23.12 -9.79 8.38
C VAL A 43 -24.40 -9.94 7.55
N SER A 44 -25.48 -10.42 8.17
CA SER A 44 -26.77 -10.62 7.49
C SER A 44 -27.34 -9.32 6.92
N GLU A 45 -27.29 -8.23 7.68
CA GLU A 45 -27.79 -6.93 7.22
C GLU A 45 -26.92 -6.31 6.11
N MET A 46 -25.60 -6.52 6.16
CA MET A 46 -24.67 -6.08 5.10
C MET A 46 -24.90 -6.83 3.79
N TYR A 47 -25.04 -8.17 3.83
CA TYR A 47 -25.41 -8.94 2.65
C TYR A 47 -26.77 -8.51 2.10
N GLY A 48 -27.78 -8.33 2.96
CA GLY A 48 -29.10 -7.85 2.55
C GLY A 48 -29.05 -6.47 1.88
N LEU A 49 -28.20 -5.55 2.37
CA LEU A 49 -27.99 -4.27 1.71
C LEU A 49 -27.28 -4.45 0.36
N ALA A 50 -26.21 -5.24 0.29
CA ALA A 50 -25.48 -5.51 -0.95
C ALA A 50 -26.38 -6.12 -2.03
N ASP A 51 -27.27 -7.04 -1.66
CA ASP A 51 -28.22 -7.70 -2.57
C ASP A 51 -29.30 -6.74 -3.08
N SER A 52 -29.68 -5.76 -2.26
CA SER A 52 -30.64 -4.72 -2.66
C SER A 52 -30.06 -3.72 -3.66
N VAL A 53 -28.73 -3.64 -3.77
CA VAL A 53 -28.04 -2.75 -4.71
C VAL A 53 -27.82 -3.46 -6.04
N LYS A 54 -28.21 -2.79 -7.13
CA LYS A 54 -28.06 -3.33 -8.48
C LYS A 54 -26.58 -3.49 -8.85
N GLU A 55 -26.23 -4.66 -9.36
CA GLU A 55 -24.89 -4.90 -9.90
C GLU A 55 -24.66 -4.07 -11.17
N THR A 56 -23.56 -3.32 -11.19
CA THR A 56 -23.13 -2.54 -12.36
C THR A 56 -21.66 -2.80 -12.62
N GLN A 57 -21.36 -3.68 -13.58
CA GLN A 57 -19.98 -4.10 -13.88
C GLN A 57 -19.14 -3.00 -14.54
N ASN A 58 -19.76 -2.08 -15.28
CA ASN A 58 -19.09 -0.97 -15.96
C ASN A 58 -19.87 0.33 -15.72
N PRO A 59 -19.64 1.01 -14.58
CA PRO A 59 -20.32 2.25 -14.24
C PRO A 59 -20.13 3.33 -15.29
N LYS A 60 -21.20 4.00 -15.72
CA LYS A 60 -21.14 5.03 -16.78
C LYS A 60 -21.10 6.46 -16.26
N ASN A 61 -21.34 6.63 -14.97
CA ASN A 61 -21.40 7.90 -14.28
C ASN A 61 -21.10 7.67 -12.80
N GLN A 62 -20.96 8.76 -12.05
CA GLN A 62 -20.53 8.66 -10.66
C GLN A 62 -21.58 8.03 -9.74
N ASP A 63 -22.87 8.19 -10.03
CA ASP A 63 -23.94 7.56 -9.24
C ASP A 63 -23.87 6.03 -9.34
N GLU A 64 -23.72 5.50 -10.56
CA GLU A 64 -23.49 4.08 -10.81
C GLU A 64 -22.19 3.57 -10.15
N LEU A 65 -21.13 4.38 -10.15
CA LEU A 65 -19.85 4.01 -9.53
C LEU A 65 -19.99 3.89 -8.01
N ILE A 66 -20.56 4.92 -7.38
CA ILE A 66 -20.78 4.96 -5.92
C ILE A 66 -21.69 3.81 -5.48
N SER A 67 -22.76 3.54 -6.24
CA SER A 67 -23.66 2.42 -5.99
C SER A 67 -22.94 1.07 -6.09
N SER A 68 -22.17 0.86 -7.17
CA SER A 68 -21.39 -0.37 -7.37
C SER A 68 -20.32 -0.55 -6.29
N GLU A 69 -19.66 0.52 -5.86
CA GLU A 69 -18.64 0.46 -4.82
C GLU A 69 -19.26 0.17 -3.45
N LEU A 70 -20.41 0.77 -3.13
CA LEU A 70 -21.15 0.46 -1.91
C LEU A 70 -21.48 -1.03 -1.85
N LYS A 71 -21.96 -1.62 -2.95
CA LYS A 71 -22.22 -3.06 -3.03
C LYS A 71 -20.97 -3.89 -2.74
N ARG A 72 -19.84 -3.60 -3.42
CA ARG A 72 -18.56 -4.29 -3.21
C ARG A 72 -18.11 -4.20 -1.75
N ARG A 73 -18.22 -3.01 -1.15
CA ARG A 73 -17.85 -2.77 0.26
C ARG A 73 -18.74 -3.56 1.20
N MET A 74 -20.07 -3.46 1.09
CA MET A 74 -20.99 -4.18 1.99
C MET A 74 -20.82 -5.70 1.90
N HIS A 75 -20.69 -6.24 0.68
CA HIS A 75 -20.46 -7.67 0.49
C HIS A 75 -19.10 -8.10 1.06
N GLY A 76 -18.03 -7.35 0.78
CA GLY A 76 -16.70 -7.73 1.21
C GLY A 76 -16.48 -7.63 2.72
N GLU A 77 -17.02 -6.59 3.37
CA GLU A 77 -16.95 -6.45 4.84
C GLU A 77 -17.72 -7.57 5.54
N ALA A 78 -18.89 -7.95 5.00
CA ALA A 78 -19.67 -9.07 5.50
C ALA A 78 -18.90 -10.38 5.38
N ALA A 79 -18.31 -10.65 4.20
CA ALA A 79 -17.51 -11.84 3.96
C ALA A 79 -16.28 -11.90 4.89
N TYR A 80 -15.59 -10.78 5.09
CA TYR A 80 -14.43 -10.73 5.98
C TYR A 80 -14.80 -10.97 7.45
N LEU A 81 -15.91 -10.40 7.92
CA LEU A 81 -16.39 -10.64 9.28
C LEU A 81 -16.86 -12.10 9.46
N GLU A 82 -17.54 -12.67 8.47
CA GLU A 82 -17.94 -14.08 8.44
C GLU A 82 -16.72 -15.03 8.47
N GLN A 83 -15.66 -14.70 7.73
CA GLN A 83 -14.38 -15.41 7.76
C GLN A 83 -13.80 -15.45 9.18
N GLN A 84 -13.77 -14.30 9.86
CA GLN A 84 -13.26 -14.22 11.22
C GLN A 84 -14.09 -15.04 12.22
N LEU A 85 -15.40 -15.12 12.01
CA LEU A 85 -16.31 -15.92 12.85
C LEU A 85 -16.18 -17.43 12.59
N SER A 86 -15.94 -17.84 11.35
CA SER A 86 -15.96 -19.26 10.96
C SER A 86 -14.65 -20.00 11.23
N GLY A 87 -13.51 -19.29 11.18
CA GLY A 87 -12.17 -19.87 11.34
C GLY A 87 -11.79 -20.89 10.26
N ARG A 88 -12.50 -20.92 9.12
CA ARG A 88 -12.26 -21.85 8.01
C ARG A 88 -11.09 -21.40 7.13
N LEU A 89 -10.42 -22.36 6.50
CA LEU A 89 -9.55 -22.10 5.35
C LEU A 89 -10.45 -21.78 4.14
N TYR A 90 -9.96 -20.92 3.25
CA TYR A 90 -10.71 -20.51 2.05
C TYR A 90 -9.93 -20.87 0.80
N ASP A 91 -10.68 -21.14 -0.26
CA ASP A 91 -10.10 -21.41 -1.57
C ASP A 91 -9.50 -20.13 -2.15
N PHE A 92 -8.43 -20.35 -2.91
CA PHE A 92 -7.61 -19.30 -3.52
C PHE A 92 -8.43 -18.37 -4.42
N ASP A 93 -9.38 -18.93 -5.18
CA ASP A 93 -10.22 -18.18 -6.12
C ASP A 93 -11.20 -17.25 -5.39
N THR A 94 -11.84 -17.71 -4.30
CA THR A 94 -12.73 -16.88 -3.47
C THR A 94 -12.01 -15.64 -2.93
N VAL A 95 -10.75 -15.77 -2.52
CA VAL A 95 -9.97 -14.63 -2.00
C VAL A 95 -9.58 -13.66 -3.12
N ILE A 96 -9.19 -14.19 -4.27
CA ILE A 96 -8.91 -13.39 -5.48
C ILE A 96 -10.11 -12.55 -5.86
N ASP A 97 -11.29 -13.16 -5.91
CA ASP A 97 -12.54 -12.49 -6.25
C ASP A 97 -12.92 -11.44 -5.20
N LEU A 98 -12.76 -11.76 -3.91
CA LEU A 98 -13.05 -10.83 -2.81
C LEU A 98 -12.20 -9.54 -2.88
N TYR A 99 -10.90 -9.67 -3.19
CA TYR A 99 -10.01 -8.52 -3.32
C TYR A 99 -10.01 -7.90 -4.73
N GLY A 100 -10.78 -8.47 -5.67
CA GLY A 100 -10.83 -8.02 -7.06
C GLY A 100 -9.48 -8.14 -7.76
N ILE A 101 -8.70 -9.18 -7.46
CA ILE A 101 -7.40 -9.43 -8.07
C ILE A 101 -7.61 -10.09 -9.44
N PRO A 102 -7.16 -9.48 -10.53
CA PRO A 102 -7.26 -10.08 -11.85
C PRO A 102 -6.34 -11.30 -11.94
N LYS A 103 -6.87 -12.45 -12.38
CA LYS A 103 -6.09 -13.70 -12.53
C LYS A 103 -4.81 -13.52 -13.35
N GLY A 104 -4.89 -12.70 -14.41
CA GLY A 104 -3.73 -12.35 -15.23
C GLY A 104 -2.58 -11.68 -14.47
N ASP A 105 -2.83 -10.99 -13.34
CA ASP A 105 -1.77 -10.41 -12.53
C ASP A 105 -0.97 -11.50 -11.79
N ILE A 106 -1.65 -12.56 -11.34
CA ILE A 106 -1.01 -13.73 -10.72
C ILE A 106 -0.23 -14.53 -11.77
N ASP A 107 -0.86 -14.78 -12.93
CA ASP A 107 -0.22 -15.50 -14.04
C ASP A 107 1.03 -14.76 -14.56
N SER A 108 1.08 -13.43 -14.42
CA SER A 108 2.22 -12.61 -14.82
C SER A 108 3.43 -12.68 -13.88
N LEU A 109 3.29 -13.21 -12.66
CA LEU A 109 4.36 -13.20 -11.66
C LEU A 109 5.59 -13.95 -12.14
N LYS A 110 5.44 -15.18 -12.64
CA LYS A 110 6.55 -16.00 -13.12
C LYS A 110 7.28 -15.37 -14.31
N PRO A 111 6.61 -15.00 -15.43
CA PRO A 111 7.28 -14.34 -16.54
C PRO A 111 8.00 -13.06 -16.12
N TRP A 112 7.42 -12.28 -15.20
CA TRP A 112 8.07 -11.07 -14.70
C TRP A 112 9.35 -11.39 -13.91
N LEU A 113 9.31 -12.39 -13.01
CA LEU A 113 10.47 -12.82 -12.23
C LEU A 113 11.59 -13.33 -13.14
N GLU A 114 11.27 -14.14 -14.15
CA GLU A 114 12.24 -14.63 -15.14
C GLU A 114 12.92 -13.47 -15.88
N GLN A 115 12.15 -12.50 -16.36
CA GLN A 115 12.66 -11.35 -17.12
C GLN A 115 13.49 -10.37 -16.27
N ASN A 116 13.27 -10.33 -14.95
CA ASN A 116 13.89 -9.35 -14.06
C ASN A 116 15.02 -9.93 -13.20
N LYS A 117 15.27 -11.25 -13.25
CA LYS A 117 16.26 -11.92 -12.39
C LYS A 117 17.66 -11.31 -12.52
N ASP A 118 18.18 -11.23 -13.75
CA ASP A 118 19.52 -10.72 -14.02
C ASP A 118 19.67 -9.24 -13.60
N ARG A 119 18.67 -8.41 -13.95
CA ARG A 119 18.64 -7.00 -13.55
C ARG A 119 18.65 -6.84 -12.02
N THR A 120 17.94 -7.69 -11.29
CA THR A 120 17.95 -7.67 -9.82
C THR A 120 19.30 -8.11 -9.27
N GLN A 121 19.97 -9.09 -9.87
CA GLN A 121 21.33 -9.47 -9.46
C GLN A 121 22.31 -8.32 -9.65
N GLU A 122 22.27 -7.61 -10.78
CA GLU A 122 23.09 -6.41 -10.99
C GLU A 122 22.80 -5.30 -9.98
N ALA A 123 21.52 -5.11 -9.62
CA ALA A 123 21.13 -4.15 -8.58
C ALA A 123 21.71 -4.54 -7.22
N ILE A 124 21.68 -5.83 -6.86
CA ILE A 124 22.30 -6.35 -5.64
C ILE A 124 23.81 -6.08 -5.63
N GLU A 125 24.51 -6.34 -6.73
CA GLU A 125 25.95 -6.08 -6.84
C GLU A 125 26.26 -4.59 -6.65
N ARG A 126 25.49 -3.69 -7.27
CA ARG A 126 25.64 -2.24 -7.08
C ARG A 126 25.37 -1.81 -5.64
N LEU A 127 24.32 -2.35 -5.00
CA LEU A 127 24.00 -2.06 -3.61
C LEU A 127 25.08 -2.56 -2.65
N PHE A 128 25.65 -3.74 -2.92
CA PHE A 128 26.73 -4.32 -2.11
C PHE A 128 27.98 -3.43 -2.12
N HIS A 129 28.26 -2.79 -3.25
CA HIS A 129 29.34 -1.82 -3.43
C HIS A 129 28.92 -0.36 -3.17
N SER A 130 27.74 -0.12 -2.61
CA SER A 130 27.28 1.23 -2.29
C SER A 130 28.08 1.81 -1.12
N LYS A 131 28.18 3.15 -1.10
CA LYS A 131 28.80 3.89 0.01
C LYS A 131 28.14 3.59 1.35
N TYR A 132 26.87 3.22 1.37
CA TYR A 132 26.15 2.82 2.58
C TYR A 132 26.77 1.56 3.22
N ILE A 133 27.02 0.53 2.40
CA ILE A 133 27.59 -0.74 2.85
C ILE A 133 29.09 -0.62 3.10
N GLU A 134 29.83 0.06 2.22
CA GLU A 134 31.27 0.25 2.37
C GLU A 134 31.63 1.27 3.46
N GLY A 135 30.77 2.27 3.66
CA GLY A 135 30.96 3.43 4.54
C GLY A 135 30.49 3.23 5.97
N PHE A 136 30.64 2.03 6.56
CA PHE A 136 30.44 1.76 8.00
C PHE A 136 29.36 2.61 8.69
N GLU A 137 28.10 2.46 8.26
CA GLU A 137 26.97 2.96 9.02
C GLU A 137 26.69 2.05 10.22
N LEU A 138 26.74 2.63 11.43
CA LEU A 138 26.46 1.93 12.66
C LEU A 138 25.06 2.29 13.16
N PRO A 139 24.31 1.32 13.72
CA PRO A 139 23.10 1.60 14.46
C PRO A 139 23.36 2.62 15.59
N LEU A 140 22.34 3.42 15.91
CA LEU A 140 22.40 4.37 17.00
C LEU A 140 22.58 3.63 18.33
N ALA A 141 23.50 4.11 19.16
CA ALA A 141 23.62 3.69 20.56
C ALA A 141 22.53 4.37 21.42
N SER A 142 21.26 4.10 21.11
CA SER A 142 20.09 4.74 21.72
C SER A 142 19.93 4.39 23.21
N ASP A 143 20.65 3.37 23.69
CA ASP A 143 20.79 3.04 25.11
C ASP A 143 21.54 4.13 25.90
N ARG A 144 22.29 5.01 25.22
CA ARG A 144 22.99 6.13 25.84
C ARG A 144 22.13 7.40 25.77
N PRO A 145 21.72 7.98 26.92
CA PRO A 145 20.84 9.14 26.94
C PRO A 145 21.35 10.36 26.15
N SER A 146 22.67 10.60 26.14
CA SER A 146 23.25 11.71 25.40
C SER A 146 23.19 11.52 23.88
N VAL A 147 23.38 10.29 23.40
CA VAL A 147 23.28 9.95 21.97
C VAL A 147 21.82 10.01 21.54
N LYS A 148 20.91 9.46 22.35
CA LYS A 148 19.47 9.51 22.10
C LYS A 148 19.00 10.95 21.91
N ARG A 149 19.30 11.83 22.87
CA ARG A 149 18.91 13.25 22.80
C ARG A 149 19.48 13.97 21.57
N GLN A 150 20.75 13.73 21.24
CA GLN A 150 21.35 14.32 20.04
C GLN A 150 20.70 13.81 18.75
N ALA A 151 20.33 12.53 18.69
CA ALA A 151 19.63 11.96 17.55
C ALA A 151 18.20 12.49 17.43
N GLU A 152 17.49 12.69 18.54
CA GLU A 152 16.18 13.34 18.60
C GLU A 152 16.25 14.78 18.04
N GLU A 153 17.18 15.60 18.55
CA GLU A 153 17.37 17.00 18.12
C GLU A 153 17.76 17.08 16.63
N LEU A 154 18.63 16.16 16.16
CA LEU A 154 19.04 16.06 14.77
C LEU A 154 17.87 15.64 13.86
N ALA A 155 17.12 14.61 14.26
CA ALA A 155 15.96 14.10 13.53
C ALA A 155 14.87 15.16 13.43
N GLU A 156 14.51 15.81 14.52
CA GLU A 156 13.49 16.87 14.55
C GLU A 156 13.83 18.00 13.57
N THR A 157 15.06 18.50 13.62
CA THR A 157 15.54 19.56 12.73
C THR A 157 15.43 19.17 11.25
N HIS A 158 15.81 17.94 10.90
CA HIS A 158 15.75 17.47 9.52
C HIS A 158 14.33 17.17 9.07
N ILE A 159 13.51 16.53 9.90
CA ILE A 159 12.11 16.24 9.60
C ILE A 159 11.35 17.55 9.33
N GLN A 160 11.51 18.58 10.18
CA GLN A 160 10.88 19.89 9.97
C GLN A 160 11.35 20.55 8.68
N LYS A 161 12.66 20.58 8.43
CA LYS A 161 13.23 21.13 7.19
C LYS A 161 12.67 20.45 5.95
N TYR A 162 12.61 19.11 5.97
CA TYR A 162 12.09 18.30 4.86
C TYR A 162 10.58 18.52 4.70
N HIS A 163 9.82 18.53 5.79
CA HIS A 163 8.38 18.81 5.78
C HIS A 163 8.06 20.12 5.07
N GLU A 164 8.70 21.21 5.49
CA GLU A 164 8.45 22.53 4.93
C GLU A 164 8.89 22.64 3.46
N THR A 165 10.05 22.06 3.14
CA THR A 165 10.64 22.19 1.80
C THR A 165 9.89 21.34 0.79
N LEU A 166 9.60 20.08 1.14
CA LEU A 166 8.85 19.16 0.29
C LEU A 166 7.37 19.55 0.22
N GLY A 167 6.77 19.99 1.33
CA GLY A 167 5.39 20.49 1.34
C GLY A 167 5.18 21.65 0.37
N LYS A 168 6.07 22.66 0.38
CA LYS A 168 6.03 23.77 -0.58
C LYS A 168 6.28 23.31 -2.02
N PHE A 169 7.17 22.34 -2.21
CA PHE A 169 7.45 21.77 -3.52
C PHE A 169 6.23 21.06 -4.09
N ILE A 170 5.57 20.20 -3.31
CA ILE A 170 4.36 19.46 -3.69
C ILE A 170 3.19 20.41 -3.94
N GLN A 171 2.99 21.42 -3.08
CA GLN A 171 1.97 22.45 -3.27
C GLN A 171 2.14 23.20 -4.61
N GLY A 172 3.37 23.40 -5.05
CA GLY A 172 3.66 24.01 -6.35
C GLY A 172 3.38 23.10 -7.55
N MET A 173 3.24 21.78 -7.34
CA MET A 173 3.03 20.79 -8.40
C MET A 173 1.57 20.37 -8.54
N ILE A 174 0.86 20.21 -7.42
CA ILE A 174 -0.51 19.68 -7.38
C ILE A 174 -1.37 20.47 -6.39
N ASN A 175 -2.63 20.73 -6.75
CA ASN A 175 -3.55 21.53 -5.94
C ASN A 175 -3.78 20.91 -4.57
N VAL A 176 -4.01 19.60 -4.52
CA VAL A 176 -4.18 18.86 -3.27
C VAL A 176 -2.95 18.91 -2.37
N GLY A 177 -1.78 19.31 -2.89
CA GLY A 177 -0.58 19.56 -2.10
C GLY A 177 -0.75 20.67 -1.07
N GLU A 178 -1.76 21.53 -1.18
CA GLU A 178 -2.06 22.54 -0.17
C GLU A 178 -2.42 21.96 1.21
N PHE A 179 -2.95 20.74 1.25
CA PHE A 179 -3.32 20.03 2.49
C PHE A 179 -2.09 19.54 3.27
N MET A 180 -0.89 19.59 2.68
CA MET A 180 0.35 19.28 3.41
C MET A 180 0.57 20.17 4.63
N LYS A 181 0.01 21.39 4.62
CA LYS A 181 0.07 22.33 5.77
C LYS A 181 -0.76 21.87 6.97
N ASP A 182 -1.72 20.97 6.75
CA ASP A 182 -2.63 20.46 7.77
C ASP A 182 -2.10 19.16 8.42
N ILE A 183 -0.88 18.76 8.04
CA ILE A 183 -0.20 17.56 8.50
C ILE A 183 1.06 18.01 9.25
N GLU A 184 1.28 17.47 10.45
CA GLU A 184 2.54 17.66 11.17
C GLU A 184 3.48 16.48 10.94
N ALA A 185 4.79 16.70 11.04
CA ALA A 185 5.76 15.62 11.00
C ALA A 185 6.73 15.70 12.18
N VAL A 186 6.86 14.59 12.91
CA VAL A 186 7.60 14.53 14.17
C VAL A 186 8.47 13.27 14.23
N PRO A 187 9.59 13.31 14.98
CA PRO A 187 10.35 12.11 15.25
C PRO A 187 9.60 11.16 16.20
N THR A 188 9.84 9.85 16.07
CA THR A 188 9.36 8.83 17.02
C THR A 188 10.46 7.82 17.37
N ASP A 189 10.36 7.23 18.56
CA ASP A 189 11.19 6.09 18.99
C ASP A 189 10.71 4.76 18.40
N GLU A 190 9.52 4.73 17.77
CA GLU A 190 9.01 3.54 17.10
C GLU A 190 9.82 3.25 15.83
N ASN A 191 10.15 1.97 15.62
CA ASN A 191 10.93 1.52 14.46
C ASN A 191 10.15 1.58 13.14
N ARG A 192 8.82 1.53 13.20
CA ARG A 192 7.95 1.61 12.03
C ARG A 192 7.39 3.03 11.95
N PRO A 193 7.70 3.80 10.90
CA PRO A 193 7.03 5.06 10.63
C PRO A 193 5.52 4.85 10.41
N TYR A 194 4.72 5.84 10.79
CA TYR A 194 3.27 5.77 10.60
C TYR A 194 2.62 7.15 10.51
N PHE A 195 1.49 7.21 9.84
CA PHE A 195 0.54 8.30 9.94
C PHE A 195 -0.51 8.08 11.05
N SER A 196 -0.62 9.04 11.97
CA SER A 196 -1.69 9.11 12.97
C SER A 196 -2.84 9.96 12.46
N SER A 197 -3.92 9.29 12.05
CA SER A 197 -5.17 9.91 11.60
C SER A 197 -5.93 10.70 12.68
N THR A 198 -5.58 10.51 13.97
CA THR A 198 -6.22 11.22 15.08
C THR A 198 -5.63 12.61 15.29
N THR A 199 -4.32 12.75 15.04
CA THR A 199 -3.57 13.99 15.27
C THR A 199 -3.09 14.63 13.96
N ASN A 200 -3.39 14.02 12.82
CA ASN A 200 -2.83 14.36 11.51
C ASN A 200 -1.30 14.48 11.54
N THR A 201 -0.64 13.50 12.17
CA THR A 201 0.81 13.55 12.38
C THR A 201 1.49 12.38 11.70
N ILE A 202 2.53 12.65 10.93
CA ILE A 202 3.47 11.64 10.45
C ILE A 202 4.55 11.45 11.51
N ALA A 203 4.64 10.26 12.08
CA ALA A 203 5.67 9.87 13.02
C ALA A 203 6.80 9.16 12.25
N ILE A 204 7.99 9.77 12.20
CA ILE A 204 9.15 9.24 11.48
C ILE A 204 10.15 8.65 12.48
N GLY A 205 10.43 7.36 12.36
CA GLY A 205 11.31 6.65 13.28
C GLY A 205 12.75 7.16 13.22
N ILE A 206 13.29 7.58 14.37
CA ILE A 206 14.64 8.13 14.49
C ILE A 206 15.67 7.10 14.00
N SER A 207 15.49 5.81 14.34
CA SER A 207 16.40 4.74 13.93
C SER A 207 16.41 4.49 12.42
N ASN A 208 15.32 4.81 11.72
CA ASN A 208 15.23 4.69 10.26
C ASN A 208 16.07 5.76 9.56
N ILE A 209 16.03 7.00 10.07
CA ILE A 209 16.65 8.14 9.38
C ILE A 209 17.99 8.59 9.98
N CYS A 210 18.33 8.19 11.20
CA CYS A 210 19.59 8.58 11.84
C CYS A 210 20.56 7.38 11.93
N TYR A 211 21.85 7.67 11.78
CA TYR A 211 22.92 6.68 11.94
C TYR A 211 24.17 7.29 12.57
N SER A 212 25.06 6.43 13.06
CA SER A 212 26.38 6.81 13.58
C SER A 212 27.49 6.32 12.67
N THR A 213 28.58 7.05 12.57
CA THR A 213 29.82 6.58 11.92
C THR A 213 30.82 6.06 12.96
N LYS A 214 31.95 5.48 12.51
CA LYS A 214 33.01 4.95 13.39
C LYS A 214 33.56 5.95 14.41
N ASP A 215 33.64 7.22 14.03
CA ASP A 215 34.07 8.33 14.89
C ASP A 215 32.96 8.82 15.85
N ARG A 216 31.80 8.15 15.85
CA ARG A 216 30.61 8.45 16.66
C ARG A 216 29.92 9.78 16.32
N THR A 217 30.14 10.30 15.12
CA THR A 217 29.34 11.42 14.63
C THR A 217 27.98 10.92 14.12
N LEU A 218 26.93 11.74 14.32
CA LEU A 218 25.57 11.42 13.92
C LEU A 218 25.25 12.03 12.55
N HIS A 219 24.56 11.27 11.72
CA HIS A 219 24.22 11.62 10.34
C HIS A 219 22.78 11.23 10.01
N ILE A 220 22.26 11.81 8.92
CA ILE A 220 20.91 11.55 8.41
C ILE A 220 20.96 10.76 7.10
N ARG A 221 20.10 9.76 6.99
CA ARG A 221 19.78 9.05 5.75
C ARG A 221 18.74 9.85 4.99
N ASP A 222 19.20 10.86 4.26
CA ASP A 222 18.31 11.75 3.49
C ASP A 222 17.43 10.97 2.49
N ARG A 223 17.96 9.86 1.93
CA ARG A 223 17.21 8.98 1.03
C ARG A 223 15.98 8.39 1.71
N GLU A 224 16.17 7.81 2.90
CA GLU A 224 15.07 7.22 3.68
C GLU A 224 14.07 8.30 4.10
N LEU A 225 14.54 9.48 4.50
CA LEU A 225 13.65 10.57 4.87
C LEU A 225 12.75 11.00 3.69
N ILE A 226 13.28 11.07 2.47
CA ILE A 226 12.48 11.37 1.26
C ILE A 226 11.49 10.24 0.96
N ARG A 227 11.94 8.98 1.00
CA ARG A 227 11.07 7.81 0.75
C ARG A 227 9.90 7.77 1.74
N LEU A 228 10.19 7.93 3.02
CA LEU A 228 9.18 7.97 4.08
C LEU A 228 8.22 9.17 3.91
N TYR A 229 8.71 10.31 3.41
CA TYR A 229 7.84 11.43 3.07
C TYR A 229 6.88 11.12 1.92
N GLY A 230 7.35 10.44 0.88
CA GLY A 230 6.50 9.99 -0.21
C GLY A 230 5.48 8.96 0.27
N HIS A 231 5.93 7.97 1.05
CA HIS A 231 5.10 6.86 1.51
C HIS A 231 4.08 7.30 2.59
N GLU A 232 4.54 7.79 3.74
CA GLU A 232 3.66 8.16 4.85
C GLU A 232 3.04 9.55 4.63
N GLY A 233 3.81 10.49 4.07
CA GLY A 233 3.35 11.87 3.94
C GLY A 233 2.39 12.10 2.78
N MET A 234 2.73 11.64 1.58
CA MET A 234 1.81 11.75 0.43
C MET A 234 0.86 10.56 0.39
N GLY A 235 1.40 9.34 0.45
CA GLY A 235 0.65 8.10 0.31
C GLY A 235 -0.49 7.93 1.29
N HIS A 236 -0.19 8.08 2.58
CA HIS A 236 -1.16 7.86 3.66
C HIS A 236 -1.77 9.17 4.18
N ALA A 237 -0.94 10.11 4.62
CA ALA A 237 -1.42 11.31 5.30
C ALA A 237 -2.18 12.25 4.35
N LEU A 238 -1.59 12.61 3.20
CA LEU A 238 -2.25 13.47 2.23
C LEU A 238 -3.50 12.82 1.64
N ASN A 239 -3.42 11.53 1.30
CA ASN A 239 -4.59 10.77 0.84
C ASN A 239 -5.73 10.82 1.85
N PHE A 240 -5.43 10.61 3.13
CA PHE A 240 -6.43 10.65 4.20
C PHE A 240 -7.06 12.04 4.36
N VAL A 241 -6.25 13.10 4.41
CA VAL A 241 -6.74 14.48 4.60
C VAL A 241 -7.61 14.92 3.42
N VAL A 242 -7.16 14.66 2.19
CA VAL A 242 -7.91 14.95 0.95
C VAL A 242 -9.21 14.16 0.89
N THR A 243 -9.16 12.87 1.22
CA THR A 243 -10.35 12.00 1.27
C THR A 243 -11.44 12.56 2.20
N ARG A 244 -11.04 13.09 3.37
CA ARG A 244 -11.99 13.64 4.34
C ARG A 244 -12.47 15.04 4.01
N SER A 245 -11.76 15.81 3.20
CA SER A 245 -12.17 17.15 2.79
C SER A 245 -13.13 17.17 1.59
N ASN A 246 -13.21 16.07 0.83
CA ASN A 246 -13.96 16.00 -0.45
C ASN A 246 -15.45 15.63 -0.34
N GLY A 247 -16.02 15.55 0.87
CA GLY A 247 -17.46 15.28 1.05
C GLY A 247 -17.91 13.90 0.54
N LEU A 248 -17.00 12.93 0.50
CA LEU A 248 -17.27 11.56 0.06
C LEU A 248 -18.20 10.81 1.04
N PRO A 249 -19.01 9.84 0.55
CA PRO A 249 -19.77 8.93 1.40
C PRO A 249 -18.92 8.23 2.45
N HIS A 250 -19.50 7.94 3.62
CA HIS A 250 -18.75 7.40 4.77
C HIS A 250 -17.90 6.16 4.43
N PHE A 251 -18.44 5.24 3.62
CA PHE A 251 -17.76 4.00 3.26
C PHE A 251 -16.50 4.18 2.39
N LEU A 252 -16.33 5.36 1.76
CA LEU A 252 -15.13 5.77 1.01
C LEU A 252 -14.16 6.61 1.85
N THR A 253 -14.55 6.99 3.06
CA THR A 253 -13.70 7.78 3.99
C THR A 253 -13.07 6.95 5.09
N GLU A 254 -13.31 5.64 5.06
CA GLU A 254 -12.83 4.67 6.04
C GLU A 254 -12.02 3.61 5.32
N ASP A 255 -10.84 3.33 5.87
CA ASP A 255 -10.00 2.24 5.40
C ASP A 255 -10.61 0.89 5.82
N SER A 256 -10.26 -0.15 5.07
CA SER A 256 -10.40 -1.53 5.53
C SER A 256 -9.46 -2.43 4.74
N SER A 257 -9.43 -3.72 5.10
CA SER A 257 -8.63 -4.73 4.38
C SER A 257 -8.93 -4.78 2.88
N LEU A 258 -10.14 -4.40 2.44
CA LEU A 258 -10.51 -4.38 1.01
C LEU A 258 -9.90 -3.20 0.24
N THR A 259 -9.56 -2.11 0.92
CA THR A 259 -9.00 -0.88 0.31
C THR A 259 -7.50 -0.74 0.58
N GLU A 260 -6.97 -1.51 1.53
CA GLU A 260 -5.57 -1.49 1.96
C GLU A 260 -4.60 -1.68 0.78
N ALA A 261 -4.92 -2.62 -0.13
CA ALA A 261 -4.12 -2.84 -1.34
C ALA A 261 -3.97 -1.57 -2.19
N THR A 262 -5.06 -0.82 -2.33
CA THR A 262 -5.08 0.44 -3.07
C THR A 262 -4.32 1.52 -2.32
N ALA A 263 -4.57 1.69 -1.02
CA ALA A 263 -3.90 2.68 -0.18
C ALA A 263 -2.37 2.48 -0.16
N GLU A 264 -1.91 1.25 0.06
CA GLU A 264 -0.49 0.90 0.01
C GLU A 264 0.09 1.06 -1.40
N SER A 265 -0.67 0.73 -2.45
CA SER A 265 -0.23 0.97 -3.83
C SER A 265 -0.07 2.47 -4.12
N VAL A 266 -0.92 3.32 -3.54
CA VAL A 266 -0.80 4.79 -3.62
C VAL A 266 0.45 5.26 -2.87
N ALA A 267 0.70 4.73 -1.66
CA ALA A 267 1.88 5.07 -0.89
C ALA A 267 3.20 4.67 -1.58
N GLN A 268 3.27 3.45 -2.10
CA GLN A 268 4.43 2.99 -2.87
C GLN A 268 4.64 3.79 -4.16
N HIS A 269 3.57 4.26 -4.80
CA HIS A 269 3.67 5.14 -5.96
C HIS A 269 4.35 6.47 -5.59
N TYR A 270 3.89 7.13 -4.53
CA TYR A 270 4.47 8.42 -4.12
C TYR A 270 5.86 8.30 -3.49
N GLU A 271 6.17 7.19 -2.83
CA GLU A 271 7.54 6.86 -2.41
C GLU A 271 8.53 6.92 -3.60
N LYS A 272 8.13 6.38 -4.75
CA LYS A 272 8.95 6.34 -5.97
C LYS A 272 8.94 7.67 -6.71
N ILE A 273 7.76 8.27 -6.86
CA ILE A 273 7.57 9.48 -7.68
C ILE A 273 8.20 10.71 -7.06
N LEU A 274 8.23 10.83 -5.72
CA LEU A 274 8.84 12.01 -5.09
C LEU A 274 10.33 12.16 -5.45
N LEU A 275 11.07 11.05 -5.58
CA LEU A 275 12.45 11.06 -6.05
C LEU A 275 12.57 11.42 -7.54
N GLU A 276 11.63 10.97 -8.38
CA GLU A 276 11.58 11.38 -9.80
C GLU A 276 11.30 12.88 -9.95
N ASP A 277 10.43 13.42 -9.12
CA ASP A 277 10.08 14.84 -9.13
C ASP A 277 11.27 15.67 -8.62
N LEU A 278 11.94 15.23 -7.55
CA LEU A 278 13.14 15.89 -7.05
C LEU A 278 14.29 15.88 -8.05
N LYS A 279 14.46 14.81 -8.85
CA LYS A 279 15.49 14.74 -9.90
C LYS A 279 15.38 15.88 -10.90
N LYS A 280 14.16 16.38 -11.13
CA LYS A 280 13.86 17.50 -12.04
C LYS A 280 13.96 18.87 -11.36
N SER A 281 14.25 18.92 -10.05
CA SER A 281 14.33 20.18 -9.27
C SER A 281 15.65 20.33 -8.49
N PRO A 282 16.75 20.75 -9.16
CA PRO A 282 18.01 21.08 -8.49
C PRO A 282 17.86 22.14 -7.40
N GLU A 283 16.92 23.08 -7.57
CA GLU A 283 16.64 24.12 -6.58
C GLU A 283 16.09 23.54 -5.27
N THR A 284 15.17 22.58 -5.35
CA THR A 284 14.65 21.88 -4.16
C THR A 284 15.74 21.02 -3.54
N GLN A 285 16.54 20.30 -4.35
CA GLN A 285 17.69 19.53 -3.86
C GLN A 285 18.70 20.41 -3.09
N LYS A 286 18.97 21.63 -3.59
CA LYS A 286 19.85 22.60 -2.93
C LYS A 286 19.28 23.10 -1.60
N LYS A 287 17.98 23.39 -1.53
CA LYS A 287 17.30 23.78 -0.27
C LYS A 287 17.36 22.65 0.77
N LEU A 288 17.19 21.41 0.34
CA LEU A 288 17.35 20.22 1.19
C LEU A 288 18.82 19.97 1.58
N GLY A 289 19.76 20.48 0.80
CA GLY A 289 21.20 20.30 1.04
C GLY A 289 21.77 18.99 0.47
N ILE A 290 21.06 18.38 -0.49
CA ILE A 290 21.39 17.05 -1.04
C ILE A 290 21.88 17.07 -2.48
N GLU A 291 21.87 18.23 -3.16
CA GLU A 291 22.24 18.37 -4.59
C GLU A 291 23.57 17.66 -4.94
N HIS A 292 24.59 17.80 -4.10
CA HIS A 292 25.92 17.22 -4.29
C HIS A 292 25.97 15.68 -4.18
N LYS A 293 24.93 15.04 -3.63
CA LYS A 293 24.85 13.59 -3.41
C LYS A 293 23.59 12.94 -3.99
N PHE A 294 22.73 13.73 -4.66
CA PHE A 294 21.44 13.27 -5.15
C PHE A 294 21.57 12.15 -6.19
N GLY A 295 22.56 12.21 -7.08
CA GLY A 295 22.78 11.18 -8.10
C GLY A 295 23.01 9.78 -7.51
N ASP A 296 23.91 9.69 -6.51
CA ASP A 296 24.19 8.44 -5.80
C ASP A 296 22.94 7.97 -5.05
N MET A 297 22.27 8.86 -4.32
CA MET A 297 21.03 8.55 -3.58
C MET A 297 19.92 8.03 -4.50
N TYR A 298 19.76 8.64 -5.68
CA TYR A 298 18.74 8.26 -6.67
C TYR A 298 19.03 6.88 -7.26
N GLN A 299 20.28 6.60 -7.63
CA GLN A 299 20.66 5.28 -8.15
C GLN A 299 20.45 4.18 -7.09
N GLU A 300 20.87 4.43 -5.86
CA GLU A 300 20.68 3.50 -4.74
C GLU A 300 19.20 3.23 -4.46
N ALA A 301 18.35 4.27 -4.55
CA ALA A 301 16.90 4.11 -4.42
C ALA A 301 16.31 3.23 -5.53
N LYS A 302 16.76 3.38 -6.79
CA LYS A 302 16.31 2.53 -7.91
C LYS A 302 16.74 1.08 -7.79
N ASP A 303 17.95 0.84 -7.32
CA ASP A 303 18.43 -0.52 -7.09
C ASP A 303 17.69 -1.18 -5.92
N THR A 304 17.39 -0.41 -4.87
CA THR A 304 16.58 -0.88 -3.73
C THR A 304 15.14 -1.19 -4.16
N GLU A 305 14.52 -0.31 -4.94
CA GLU A 305 13.19 -0.50 -5.52
C GLU A 305 13.11 -1.81 -6.33
N GLN A 306 14.11 -2.08 -7.18
CA GLN A 306 14.17 -3.31 -7.98
C GLN A 306 14.23 -4.55 -7.08
N LEU A 307 15.06 -4.51 -6.02
CA LEU A 307 15.21 -5.62 -5.08
C LEU A 307 13.92 -5.89 -4.29
N GLU A 308 13.30 -4.84 -3.75
CA GLU A 308 12.05 -4.94 -2.99
C GLU A 308 10.89 -5.42 -3.88
N ASP A 309 10.74 -4.89 -5.09
CA ASP A 309 9.72 -5.31 -6.05
C ASP A 309 9.89 -6.79 -6.44
N TYR A 310 11.13 -7.26 -6.62
CA TYR A 310 11.43 -8.66 -6.90
C TYR A 310 11.09 -9.56 -5.71
N GLY A 311 11.52 -9.19 -4.51
CA GLY A 311 11.24 -9.96 -3.28
C GLY A 311 9.75 -10.10 -3.02
N ARG A 312 8.97 -9.02 -3.16
CA ARG A 312 7.52 -9.04 -3.00
C ARG A 312 6.82 -9.92 -4.03
N ARG A 313 7.20 -9.84 -5.31
CA ARG A 313 6.63 -10.69 -6.37
C ARG A 313 7.01 -12.16 -6.21
N LEU A 314 8.22 -12.43 -5.74
CA LEU A 314 8.65 -13.80 -5.41
C LEU A 314 7.82 -14.38 -4.26
N PHE A 315 7.53 -13.58 -3.23
CA PHE A 315 6.64 -13.98 -2.13
C PHE A 315 5.21 -14.28 -2.60
N GLN A 316 4.63 -13.40 -3.42
CA GLN A 316 3.32 -13.62 -4.03
C GLN A 316 3.29 -14.86 -4.93
N TYR A 317 4.35 -15.07 -5.73
CA TYR A 317 4.48 -16.26 -6.55
C TYR A 317 4.58 -17.52 -5.68
N ALA A 318 5.36 -17.48 -4.61
CA ALA A 318 5.48 -18.59 -3.68
C ALA A 318 4.14 -18.96 -3.03
N ILE A 319 3.30 -17.98 -2.68
CA ILE A 319 1.91 -18.21 -2.22
C ILE A 319 1.09 -18.94 -3.30
N SER A 320 1.14 -18.49 -4.55
CA SER A 320 0.44 -19.16 -5.66
C SER A 320 0.88 -20.61 -5.87
N VAL A 321 2.19 -20.90 -5.71
CA VAL A 321 2.73 -22.27 -5.76
C VAL A 321 2.26 -23.12 -4.58
N LEU A 322 2.10 -22.54 -3.38
CA LEU A 322 1.52 -23.26 -2.24
C LEU A 322 0.05 -23.62 -2.47
N GLY A 323 -0.74 -22.67 -2.99
CA GLY A 323 -2.16 -22.86 -3.30
C GLY A 323 -2.45 -23.73 -4.53
N ASP A 324 -1.44 -24.08 -5.31
CA ASP A 324 -1.61 -24.95 -6.48
C ASP A 324 -1.84 -26.42 -6.05
N LYS A 325 -3.10 -26.84 -6.16
CA LYS A 325 -3.57 -28.20 -5.87
C LYS A 325 -3.01 -29.26 -6.82
N GLU A 326 -2.60 -28.89 -8.04
CA GLU A 326 -2.03 -29.84 -9.00
C GLU A 326 -0.64 -30.35 -8.55
N LEU A 327 -0.01 -29.67 -7.60
CA LEU A 327 1.30 -30.03 -7.07
C LEU A 327 1.25 -31.04 -5.93
N GLY A 328 0.07 -31.37 -5.41
CA GLY A 328 -0.13 -32.30 -4.29
C GLY A 328 -0.38 -31.61 -2.94
N GLU A 329 -0.59 -32.43 -1.91
CA GLU A 329 -1.08 -32.00 -0.59
C GLU A 329 0.04 -31.90 0.45
N SER A 330 -0.16 -31.06 1.47
CA SER A 330 0.71 -31.06 2.64
C SER A 330 0.33 -32.17 3.64
N PRO A 331 1.28 -32.77 4.40
CA PRO A 331 2.72 -32.55 4.40
C PRO A 331 3.51 -33.64 3.65
N ASP A 332 3.06 -34.04 2.45
CA ASP A 332 3.78 -35.05 1.66
C ASP A 332 5.21 -34.55 1.28
N PRO A 333 6.28 -35.27 1.66
CA PRO A 333 7.65 -34.85 1.38
C PRO A 333 7.96 -34.65 -0.11
N GLU A 334 7.35 -35.44 -1.00
CA GLU A 334 7.54 -35.30 -2.45
C GLU A 334 6.91 -34.00 -2.95
N THR A 335 5.69 -33.71 -2.52
CA THR A 335 4.98 -32.44 -2.76
C THR A 335 5.79 -31.24 -2.29
N LEU A 336 6.28 -31.25 -1.03
CA LEU A 336 7.08 -30.16 -0.48
C LEU A 336 8.38 -29.95 -1.27
N THR A 337 9.02 -31.03 -1.71
CA THR A 337 10.23 -30.97 -2.54
C THR A 337 9.94 -30.35 -3.91
N ARG A 338 8.85 -30.77 -4.56
CA ARG A 338 8.43 -30.21 -5.87
C ARG A 338 8.12 -28.71 -5.76
N LYS A 339 7.32 -28.30 -4.78
CA LYS A 339 6.99 -26.87 -4.55
C LYS A 339 8.26 -26.05 -4.26
N THR A 340 9.19 -26.58 -3.46
CA THR A 340 10.49 -25.95 -3.17
C THR A 340 11.30 -25.73 -4.45
N GLN A 341 11.39 -26.74 -5.32
CA GLN A 341 12.17 -26.64 -6.56
C GLN A 341 11.60 -25.56 -7.50
N ILE A 342 10.28 -25.53 -7.68
CA ILE A 342 9.59 -24.57 -8.56
C ILE A 342 9.85 -23.11 -8.13
N ILE A 343 9.87 -22.84 -6.82
CA ILE A 343 10.16 -21.51 -6.29
C ILE A 343 11.65 -21.20 -6.43
N ASN A 344 12.53 -22.18 -6.18
CA ASN A 344 13.98 -22.00 -6.27
C ASN A 344 14.48 -21.65 -7.68
N ASP A 345 13.79 -22.10 -8.73
CA ASP A 345 14.15 -21.75 -10.11
C ASP A 345 14.13 -20.22 -10.33
N LEU A 346 13.28 -19.49 -9.60
CA LEU A 346 13.16 -18.03 -9.68
C LEU A 346 13.83 -17.31 -8.51
N ALA A 347 14.09 -17.98 -7.39
CA ALA A 347 14.74 -17.36 -6.25
C ALA A 347 16.17 -16.88 -6.58
N ILE A 348 16.56 -15.75 -6.00
CA ILE A 348 17.95 -15.27 -6.03
C ILE A 348 18.73 -15.94 -4.90
N ASP A 349 18.15 -16.01 -3.70
CA ASP A 349 18.69 -16.78 -2.57
C ASP A 349 18.18 -18.24 -2.64
N PRO A 350 19.06 -19.23 -2.81
CA PRO A 350 18.67 -20.65 -2.88
C PRO A 350 18.07 -21.21 -1.57
N HIS A 351 18.22 -20.50 -0.44
CA HIS A 351 17.61 -20.89 0.83
C HIS A 351 16.18 -20.37 1.00
N TYR A 352 15.78 -19.35 0.22
CA TYR A 352 14.47 -18.71 0.34
C TYR A 352 13.33 -19.72 0.22
N ALA A 353 13.32 -20.52 -0.86
CA ALA A 353 12.21 -21.44 -1.12
C ALA A 353 12.07 -22.50 -0.03
N SER A 354 13.20 -23.07 0.41
CA SER A 354 13.19 -24.08 1.47
C SER A 354 12.64 -23.49 2.77
N ASN A 355 13.08 -22.29 3.16
CA ASN A 355 12.61 -21.64 4.37
C ASN A 355 11.11 -21.32 4.28
N PHE A 356 10.67 -20.76 3.15
CA PHE A 356 9.28 -20.42 2.91
C PHE A 356 8.37 -21.66 2.97
N VAL A 357 8.66 -22.70 2.18
CA VAL A 357 7.84 -23.92 2.13
C VAL A 357 7.82 -24.64 3.49
N GLN A 358 8.94 -24.69 4.21
CA GLN A 358 8.98 -25.34 5.53
C GLN A 358 8.19 -24.58 6.59
N ASN A 359 8.22 -23.25 6.56
CA ASN A 359 7.45 -22.42 7.49
C ASN A 359 5.93 -22.53 7.24
N HIS A 360 5.53 -22.76 5.99
CA HIS A 360 4.12 -22.82 5.57
C HIS A 360 3.61 -24.24 5.29
N ARG A 361 4.36 -25.28 5.69
CA ARG A 361 3.97 -26.69 5.43
C ARG A 361 2.69 -27.14 6.14
N LEU A 362 2.11 -26.34 7.04
CA LEU A 362 0.84 -26.68 7.70
C LEU A 362 -0.29 -25.74 7.29
N ASP A 363 -0.02 -24.83 6.34
CA ASP A 363 -0.91 -23.75 6.00
C ASP A 363 -1.79 -24.08 4.79
N PHE A 364 -1.58 -25.21 4.10
CA PHE A 364 -2.42 -25.60 2.96
C PHE A 364 -2.95 -27.02 3.06
N ASP A 365 -4.17 -27.21 2.56
CA ASP A 365 -4.83 -28.51 2.47
C ASP A 365 -4.78 -29.10 1.05
N SER A 366 -5.48 -30.23 0.86
CA SER A 366 -5.57 -30.96 -0.38
C SER A 366 -6.20 -30.20 -1.54
N GLU A 367 -7.05 -29.21 -1.23
CA GLU A 367 -7.75 -28.40 -2.22
C GLU A 367 -6.97 -27.11 -2.54
N GLY A 368 -5.82 -26.91 -1.91
CA GLY A 368 -5.02 -25.69 -2.05
C GLY A 368 -5.57 -24.51 -1.23
N ASN A 369 -6.46 -24.78 -0.27
CA ASN A 369 -6.98 -23.74 0.61
C ASN A 369 -5.87 -23.27 1.53
N LEU A 370 -5.78 -21.96 1.75
CA LEU A 370 -4.72 -21.32 2.51
C LEU A 370 -5.34 -20.47 3.64
N PRO A 371 -4.56 -20.08 4.68
CA PRO A 371 -5.08 -19.27 5.75
C PRO A 371 -5.34 -17.87 5.20
N SER A 372 -6.46 -17.27 5.58
CA SER A 372 -6.90 -15.97 5.06
C SER A 372 -5.81 -14.90 5.15
N GLY A 373 -5.02 -14.89 6.23
CA GLY A 373 -3.89 -13.98 6.41
C GLY A 373 -2.84 -14.12 5.30
N LEU A 374 -2.47 -15.34 4.91
CA LEU A 374 -1.46 -15.56 3.86
C LEU A 374 -2.00 -15.21 2.47
N VAL A 375 -3.22 -15.64 2.13
CA VAL A 375 -3.81 -15.35 0.81
C VAL A 375 -4.11 -13.86 0.64
N SER A 376 -4.42 -13.17 1.74
CA SER A 376 -4.69 -11.73 1.70
C SER A 376 -3.52 -10.93 1.12
N GLU A 377 -2.28 -11.41 1.21
CA GLU A 377 -1.09 -10.74 0.66
C GLU A 377 -1.09 -10.66 -0.88
N LEU A 378 -1.90 -11.49 -1.55
CA LEU A 378 -2.11 -11.40 -2.99
C LEU A 378 -2.85 -10.14 -3.40
N ARG A 379 -3.51 -9.43 -2.47
CA ARG A 379 -4.18 -8.15 -2.75
C ARG A 379 -3.24 -7.13 -3.41
N TYR A 380 -1.95 -7.20 -3.08
CA TYR A 380 -0.91 -6.36 -3.66
C TYR A 380 -0.53 -6.72 -5.11
N CYS A 381 -1.07 -7.80 -5.69
CA CYS A 381 -0.92 -8.13 -7.11
C CYS A 381 -1.79 -7.25 -8.01
N ALA A 382 -2.89 -6.67 -7.52
CA ALA A 382 -3.91 -5.99 -8.34
C ALA A 382 -3.42 -4.72 -9.06
N ARG A 383 -2.29 -4.13 -8.60
CA ARG A 383 -1.63 -2.94 -9.19
C ARG A 383 -2.59 -1.81 -9.61
N PRO A 384 -3.51 -1.36 -8.72
CA PRO A 384 -4.58 -0.44 -9.10
C PRO A 384 -4.08 0.92 -9.61
N VAL A 385 -2.97 1.45 -9.05
CA VAL A 385 -2.42 2.75 -9.48
C VAL A 385 -1.90 2.72 -10.92
N SER A 386 -1.17 1.67 -11.33
CA SER A 386 -0.68 1.57 -12.71
C SER A 386 -1.84 1.56 -13.70
N ARG A 387 -2.91 0.80 -13.42
CA ARG A 387 -4.10 0.70 -14.26
C ARG A 387 -4.88 2.02 -14.32
N ALA A 388 -5.03 2.70 -13.18
CA ALA A 388 -5.65 4.02 -13.13
C ALA A 388 -4.91 5.03 -14.03
N ILE A 389 -3.57 5.07 -13.97
CA ILE A 389 -2.74 5.93 -14.83
C ILE A 389 -2.88 5.54 -16.31
N GLU A 390 -3.01 4.26 -16.63
CA GLU A 390 -3.28 3.79 -17.99
C GLU A 390 -4.63 4.28 -18.53
N GLU A 391 -5.69 4.34 -17.69
CA GLU A 391 -6.99 4.88 -18.10
C GLU A 391 -6.90 6.37 -18.48
N PHE A 392 -6.16 7.18 -17.71
CA PHE A 392 -5.86 8.56 -18.07
C PHE A 392 -5.06 8.65 -19.38
N SER A 393 -4.04 7.81 -19.54
CA SER A 393 -3.18 7.78 -20.73
C SER A 393 -3.96 7.43 -22.00
N LYS A 394 -4.93 6.50 -21.94
CA LYS A 394 -5.84 6.16 -23.06
C LYS A 394 -6.66 7.35 -23.55
N ARG A 395 -6.84 8.38 -22.71
CA ARG A 395 -7.57 9.61 -23.02
C ARG A 395 -6.64 10.79 -23.34
N GLY A 396 -5.32 10.57 -23.41
CA GLY A 396 -4.34 11.61 -23.71
C GLY A 396 -4.00 12.52 -22.52
N ILE A 397 -4.37 12.13 -21.29
CA ILE A 397 -4.04 12.86 -20.07
C ILE A 397 -2.70 12.32 -19.56
N GLU A 398 -1.63 13.06 -19.84
CA GLU A 398 -0.27 12.68 -19.45
C GLU A 398 0.05 13.08 -18.00
N TYR A 399 0.98 12.36 -17.35
CA TYR A 399 1.38 12.59 -15.96
C TYR A 399 2.36 13.78 -15.80
N ILE A 400 1.99 14.93 -16.35
CA ILE A 400 2.73 16.20 -16.34
C ILE A 400 1.75 17.39 -16.31
N GLY A 401 2.18 18.55 -15.80
CA GLY A 401 1.38 19.78 -15.81
C GLY A 401 -0.04 19.60 -15.25
N ASP A 402 -1.05 20.08 -15.97
CA ASP A 402 -2.46 19.96 -15.56
C ASP A 402 -2.96 18.51 -15.50
N GLY A 403 -2.40 17.63 -16.35
CA GLY A 403 -2.69 16.20 -16.30
C GLY A 403 -2.18 15.56 -15.02
N ARG A 404 -0.99 15.94 -14.55
CA ARG A 404 -0.46 15.51 -13.24
C ARG A 404 -1.39 15.89 -12.09
N ASN A 405 -1.89 17.13 -12.09
CA ASN A 405 -2.81 17.60 -11.07
C ASN A 405 -4.12 16.81 -11.05
N THR A 406 -4.69 16.52 -12.22
CA THR A 406 -5.92 15.72 -12.37
C THR A 406 -5.72 14.30 -11.86
N ILE A 407 -4.61 13.66 -12.25
CA ILE A 407 -4.28 12.29 -11.86
C ILE A 407 -4.06 12.23 -10.34
N ASP A 408 -3.19 13.07 -9.77
CA ASP A 408 -2.88 13.01 -8.32
C ASP A 408 -4.10 13.33 -7.46
N SER A 409 -4.92 14.30 -7.86
CA SER A 409 -6.18 14.61 -7.15
C SER A 409 -7.13 13.42 -7.15
N THR A 410 -7.09 12.59 -8.19
CA THR A 410 -7.88 11.36 -8.28
C THR A 410 -7.27 10.24 -7.45
N LEU A 411 -5.95 10.02 -7.55
CA LEU A 411 -5.25 8.95 -6.82
C LEU A 411 -5.27 9.17 -5.31
N LEU A 412 -5.26 10.43 -4.85
CA LEU A 412 -5.25 10.82 -3.44
C LEU A 412 -6.65 11.01 -2.84
N SER A 413 -7.72 10.64 -3.54
CA SER A 413 -9.10 10.86 -3.05
C SER A 413 -9.89 9.57 -2.97
N GLY A 414 -10.36 9.25 -1.76
CA GLY A 414 -11.22 8.11 -1.45
C GLY A 414 -10.44 6.82 -1.20
N PHE A 415 -11.00 6.00 -0.32
CA PHE A 415 -10.56 4.62 -0.09
C PHE A 415 -11.40 3.68 -0.94
N TRP A 416 -10.86 3.34 -2.10
CA TRP A 416 -11.53 2.51 -3.10
C TRP A 416 -10.98 1.08 -3.10
N THR A 417 -11.86 0.11 -3.35
CA THR A 417 -11.42 -1.21 -3.79
C THR A 417 -10.63 -1.09 -5.10
N PRO A 418 -9.76 -2.04 -5.44
CA PRO A 418 -8.95 -1.95 -6.66
C PRO A 418 -9.77 -1.71 -7.93
N ILE A 419 -10.94 -2.35 -8.04
CA ILE A 419 -11.85 -2.16 -9.18
C ILE A 419 -12.46 -0.75 -9.17
N GLY A 420 -13.00 -0.31 -8.03
CA GLY A 420 -13.59 1.02 -7.90
C GLY A 420 -12.59 2.14 -8.16
N PHE A 421 -11.33 1.94 -7.79
CA PHE A 421 -10.24 2.91 -8.02
C PHE A 421 -9.99 3.14 -9.51
N VAL A 422 -9.93 2.06 -10.29
CA VAL A 422 -9.72 2.12 -11.75
C VAL A 422 -10.94 2.69 -12.46
N ASP A 423 -12.16 2.31 -12.04
CA ASP A 423 -13.39 2.89 -12.58
C ASP A 423 -13.50 4.40 -12.31
N ASN A 424 -13.12 4.85 -11.11
CA ASN A 424 -13.06 6.27 -10.77
C ASN A 424 -12.09 7.02 -11.68
N ALA A 425 -10.88 6.49 -11.86
CA ALA A 425 -9.89 7.06 -12.78
C ALA A 425 -10.41 7.13 -14.22
N ARG A 426 -11.07 6.08 -14.71
CA ARG A 426 -11.67 6.05 -16.05
C ARG A 426 -12.75 7.12 -16.22
N LEU A 427 -13.67 7.24 -15.25
CA LEU A 427 -14.75 8.24 -15.33
C LEU A 427 -14.20 9.66 -15.28
N VAL A 428 -13.25 9.95 -14.39
CA VAL A 428 -12.60 11.27 -14.34
C VAL A 428 -11.87 11.56 -15.65
N ALA A 429 -11.17 10.57 -16.24
CA ALA A 429 -10.52 10.72 -17.53
C ALA A 429 -11.51 10.97 -18.68
N GLU A 430 -12.68 10.32 -18.66
CA GLU A 430 -13.74 10.52 -19.65
C GLU A 430 -14.40 11.90 -19.54
N GLU A 431 -14.52 12.45 -18.34
CA GLU A 431 -15.05 13.80 -18.12
C GLU A 431 -14.06 14.86 -18.63
N ASN A 432 -12.77 14.72 -18.29
CA ASN A 432 -11.73 15.69 -18.66
C ASN A 432 -11.29 15.62 -20.14
N SER A 433 -11.75 14.62 -20.90
CA SER A 433 -11.46 14.49 -22.35
C SER A 433 -12.60 14.95 -23.25
N ARG A 434 -13.73 15.40 -22.66
CA ARG A 434 -14.88 15.93 -23.39
C ARG A 434 -14.85 17.47 -23.55
N ASP A 435 -13.92 18.12 -22.87
CA ASP A 435 -13.56 19.53 -23.04
C ASP A 435 -12.40 19.66 -24.04
#